data_AF-A0A4D9LF99-F1
#
_entry.id   AF-A0A4D9LF99-F1
#
_cell.length_a   1.000
_cell.length_b   1.000
_cell.length_c   1.000
_cell.angle_alpha   90.00
_cell.angle_beta   90.00
_cell.angle_gamma   90.00
#
_symmetry.space_group_name_H-M   'P 1'
#
loop_
_entity.id
_entity.type
_entity.pdbx_description
1 polymer ?
#
loop_
_entity_poly.entity_id
_entity_poly.type
_entity_poly.pdbx_seq_one_letter_code
_entity_poly.pdbx_strand_id
1 'polypeptide(L)' 'LDKYWDDLEEHLTRITQHPLMSDLIYYPAKKGDDEPENILKIVKEWRRSQGLPLFKDSE' A
#
# COMPACT_ATOMS: atom_id res chain seq x y z
N LEU A 1 -8.13 18.32 -10.01
CA LEU A 1 -8.21 16.85 -10.10
C LEU A 1 -6.90 16.27 -9.56
N ASP A 2 -5.77 16.76 -10.04
CA ASP A 2 -4.42 16.36 -9.61
C ASP A 2 -4.24 16.41 -8.09
N LYS A 3 -4.51 17.55 -7.46
CA LYS A 3 -4.45 17.68 -5.99
C LYS A 3 -5.24 16.61 -5.22
N TYR A 4 -6.41 16.21 -5.73
CA TYR A 4 -7.22 15.19 -5.04
C TYR A 4 -6.55 13.81 -5.08
N TRP A 5 -5.90 13.48 -6.21
CA TRP A 5 -5.13 12.25 -6.34
C TRP A 5 -3.88 12.29 -5.48
N ASP A 6 -3.16 13.42 -5.47
CA ASP A 6 -1.98 13.64 -4.63
C ASP A 6 -2.32 13.46 -3.14
N ASP A 7 -3.44 14.05 -2.69
CA ASP A 7 -3.90 13.96 -1.30
C ASP A 7 -4.22 12.50 -0.90
N LEU A 8 -4.77 11.69 -1.82
CA LEU A 8 -5.05 10.27 -1.60
C LEU A 8 -3.78 9.42 -1.56
N GLU A 9 -2.83 9.67 -2.46
CA GLU A 9 -1.55 8.98 -2.52
C GLU A 9 -0.72 9.26 -1.25
N GLU A 10 -0.66 10.51 -0.81
CA GLU A 10 0.00 10.90 0.44
C GLU A 10 -0.67 10.21 1.62
N HIS A 11 -2.01 10.18 1.65
CA HIS A 11 -2.74 9.49 2.71
C HIS A 11 -2.39 8.00 2.76
N LEU A 12 -2.41 7.30 1.62
CA LEU A 12 -2.07 5.88 1.54
C LEU A 12 -0.64 5.63 2.02
N THR A 13 0.32 6.39 1.53
CA THR A 13 1.73 6.29 1.94
C THR A 13 1.88 6.48 3.45
N ARG A 14 1.19 7.46 4.02
CA ARG A 14 1.23 7.76 5.45
C ARG A 14 0.63 6.64 6.32
N ILE A 15 -0.51 6.07 5.92
CA ILE A 15 -1.20 5.05 6.75
C ILE A 15 -0.59 3.66 6.61
N THR A 16 -0.11 3.29 5.42
CA THR A 16 0.51 1.97 5.21
C THR A 16 1.94 1.96 5.70
N GLN A 17 2.62 3.12 5.69
CA GLN A 17 4.04 3.30 5.98
C GLN A 17 4.95 2.47 5.07
N HIS A 18 4.41 1.94 3.97
CA HIS A 18 5.16 1.09 3.06
C HIS A 18 6.10 1.98 2.23
N PRO A 19 7.42 1.71 2.20
CA PRO A 19 8.40 2.57 1.55
C PRO A 19 8.19 2.69 0.03
N LEU A 20 7.48 1.72 -0.57
CA LEU A 20 7.19 1.66 -2.00
C LEU A 20 5.69 1.82 -2.30
N MET A 21 4.89 2.46 -1.43
CA MET A 21 3.43 2.50 -1.57
C MET A 21 2.98 3.05 -2.93
N SER A 22 3.57 4.17 -3.38
CA SER A 22 3.31 4.77 -4.69
C SER A 22 3.71 3.83 -5.83
N ASP A 23 4.90 3.22 -5.74
CA ASP A 23 5.41 2.29 -6.75
C ASP A 23 4.53 1.06 -6.90
N LEU A 24 3.88 0.57 -5.84
CA LEU A 24 2.93 -0.55 -5.95
C LEU A 24 1.74 -0.23 -6.87
N ILE A 25 1.35 1.04 -6.99
CA ILE A 25 0.23 1.49 -7.81
C ILE A 25 0.70 1.82 -9.23
N TYR A 26 1.79 2.58 -9.37
CA TYR A 26 2.21 3.11 -10.68
C TYR A 26 3.24 2.24 -11.40
N TYR A 27 4.04 1.48 -10.66
CA TYR A 27 5.17 0.71 -11.16
C TYR A 27 5.23 -0.68 -10.54
N PRO A 28 4.15 -1.49 -10.69
CA PRO A 28 4.07 -2.79 -10.05
C PRO A 28 5.21 -3.70 -10.52
N ALA A 29 5.82 -4.43 -9.57
CA ALA A 29 6.93 -5.32 -9.86
C ALA A 29 6.54 -6.48 -10.79
N LYS A 30 5.28 -6.92 -10.70
CA LYS A 30 4.68 -7.94 -11.57
C LYS A 30 3.31 -7.47 -12.04
N LYS A 31 2.90 -7.95 -13.21
CA LYS A 31 1.55 -7.72 -13.73
C LYS A 31 0.51 -8.19 -12.71
N GLY A 32 -0.38 -7.29 -12.29
CA GLY A 32 -1.45 -7.55 -11.35
C GLY A 32 -1.10 -7.26 -9.90
N ASP A 33 0.15 -6.90 -9.56
CA ASP A 33 0.49 -6.43 -8.20
C ASP A 33 -0.20 -5.09 -7.88
N ASP A 34 -0.57 -4.33 -8.92
CA ASP A 34 -1.34 -3.07 -8.89
C ASP A 34 -2.84 -3.26 -8.62
N GLU A 35 -3.34 -4.51 -8.63
CA GLU A 35 -4.72 -4.79 -8.26
C GLU A 35 -4.93 -4.53 -6.75
N PRO A 36 -6.04 -3.90 -6.32
CA PRO A 36 -6.26 -3.49 -4.93
C PRO A 36 -6.04 -4.60 -3.89
N GLU A 37 -6.50 -5.83 -4.19
CA GLU A 37 -6.35 -7.00 -3.31
C GLU A 37 -4.88 -7.39 -3.13
N ASN A 38 -4.08 -7.28 -4.19
CA ASN A 38 -2.65 -7.63 -4.16
C ASN A 38 -1.84 -6.54 -3.46
N ILE A 39 -2.15 -5.26 -3.67
CA ILE A 39 -1.57 -4.14 -2.90
C ILE A 39 -1.80 -4.37 -1.40
N LEU A 40 -3.04 -4.68 -0.99
CA LEU A 40 -3.34 -4.95 0.42
C LEU A 40 -2.58 -6.16 0.96
N LYS A 41 -2.41 -7.21 0.16
CA LYS A 41 -1.63 -8.38 0.54
C LYS A 41 -0.16 -8.03 0.75
N ILE A 42 0.46 -7.32 -0.19
CA ILE A 42 1.86 -6.88 -0.11
C ILE A 42 2.07 -6.00 1.12
N VAL A 43 1.19 -5.02 1.35
CA VAL A 43 1.26 -4.15 2.53
C VAL A 43 1.13 -4.94 3.83
N LYS A 44 0.18 -5.89 3.92
CA LYS A 44 0.03 -6.74 5.12
C LYS A 44 1.26 -7.61 5.37
N GLU A 45 1.78 -8.25 4.34
CA GLU A 45 2.97 -9.11 4.43
C GLU A 45 4.20 -8.31 4.88
N TRP A 46 4.43 -7.13 4.29
CA TRP A 46 5.50 -6.24 4.70
C TRP A 46 5.33 -5.76 6.15
N ARG A 47 4.16 -5.23 6.52
CA ARG A 47 3.91 -4.77 7.90
C ARG A 47 4.11 -5.89 8.92
N ARG A 48 3.65 -7.11 8.61
CA ARG A 48 3.87 -8.29 9.46
C ARG A 48 5.37 -8.61 9.60
N SER A 49 6.14 -8.54 8.51
CA SER A 49 7.59 -8.75 8.54
C SER A 49 8.34 -7.73 9.41
N GLN A 50 7.79 -6.52 9.56
CA GLN A 50 8.34 -5.46 10.40
C GLN A 50 7.84 -5.52 11.86
N GLY A 51 6.94 -6.45 12.19
CA GLY A 51 6.29 -6.52 13.50
C GLY A 51 5.33 -5.35 13.78
N LEU A 52 4.83 -4.68 12.74
CA LEU A 52 3.91 -3.56 12.87
C LEU A 52 2.46 -4.06 13.01
N PRO A 53 1.57 -3.33 13.72
CA PRO A 53 0.16 -3.65 13.76
C PRO A 53 -0.46 -3.70 12.36
N LEU A 54 -1.32 -4.68 12.12
CA LEU A 54 -2.07 -4.78 10.87
C LEU A 54 -3.37 -3.97 10.93
N PHE A 55 -4.20 -4.10 9.89
CA PHE A 55 -5.51 -3.47 9.87
C PHE A 55 -6.42 -4.05 10.95
N LYS A 56 -7.50 -3.34 11.25
CA LYS A 56 -8.52 -3.84 12.15
C LYS A 56 -9.04 -5.19 11.62
N ASP A 57 -9.13 -6.17 12.51
CA ASP A 57 -9.65 -7.51 12.22
C ASP A 57 -8.84 -8.32 11.18
N SER A 58 -7.60 -7.92 10.87
CA SER A 58 -6.69 -8.73 10.05
C SER A 58 -5.76 -9.57 10.91
N GLU A 59 -5.69 -10.88 10.61
CA GLU A 59 -4.67 -11.83 11.08
C GLU A 59 -3.28 -11.49 10.55
#